data_AF-A0A534VU06-F1
#
_entry.id   AF-A0A534VU06-F1
#
_cell.length_a   1.000
_cell.length_b   1.000
_cell.length_c   1.000
_cell.angle_alpha   90.00
_cell.angle_beta   90.00
_cell.angle_gamma   90.00
#
_symmetry.space_group_name_H-M   'P 1'
#
loop_
_entity.id
_entity.type
_entity.pdbx_description
1 polymer ?
#
loop_
_entity_poly.entity_id
_entity_poly.type
_entity_poly.pdbx_seq_one_letter_code
_entity_poly.pdbx_strand_id
1 'polypeptide(L)'
;MAARRDSILRAAESAFTLRAYDEVQLDQVADDTMSTHAEDLGPLDEPEAPPPGRPRRRIPRAALVAAALLAGAAAYYLRPAGRTAPVGYVTVAVDRGPIERVVNATGAVNPVTAVLVGTYVSGPIQAIDATFNAPVKKGQRIAKIDPAPFAVKVREAEANLQNAQAKVAGNRADLKLKKLLLERNRVLLGRNLIAQNDLDTAETSYQQA
;
A
#
# COMPACT_ATOMS: atom_id res chain seq x y z
N MET A 1 -6.75 -39.20 -12.64
CA MET A 1 -5.34 -38.80 -12.87
C MET A 1 -5.09 -37.45 -12.19
N ALA A 2 -4.59 -37.46 -10.95
CA ALA A 2 -4.51 -36.26 -10.10
C ALA A 2 -3.22 -36.26 -9.25
N ALA A 3 -2.06 -36.21 -9.93
CA ALA A 3 -0.75 -36.31 -9.27
C ALA A 3 0.37 -35.65 -10.11
N ARG A 4 0.21 -34.38 -10.49
CA ARG A 4 1.23 -33.67 -11.31
C ARG A 4 1.23 -32.13 -11.19
N ARG A 5 0.92 -31.58 -10.01
CA ARG A 5 0.93 -30.12 -9.74
C ARG A 5 1.78 -29.65 -8.54
N ASP A 6 2.50 -30.55 -7.87
CA ASP A 6 3.24 -30.20 -6.64
C ASP A 6 4.73 -29.82 -6.87
N SER A 7 5.21 -29.85 -8.12
CA SER A 7 6.63 -29.63 -8.44
C SER A 7 7.04 -28.17 -8.66
N ILE A 8 6.10 -27.21 -8.66
CA ILE A 8 6.40 -25.78 -8.90
C ILE A 8 6.54 -25.00 -7.59
N LEU A 9 5.99 -25.49 -6.46
CA LEU A 9 5.98 -24.79 -5.18
C LEU A 9 7.21 -25.03 -4.28
N ARG A 10 8.18 -25.85 -4.71
CA ARG A 10 9.45 -26.09 -3.97
C ARG A 10 10.68 -25.41 -4.56
N ALA A 11 10.53 -24.63 -5.63
CA ALA A 11 11.64 -23.93 -6.29
C ALA A 11 11.87 -22.49 -5.77
N ALA A 12 11.08 -22.02 -4.80
CA ALA A 12 11.14 -20.65 -4.29
C ALA A 12 11.86 -20.51 -2.92
N GLU A 13 12.16 -21.61 -2.22
CA GLU A 13 12.77 -21.59 -0.87
C GLU A 13 14.31 -21.57 -0.87
N SER A 14 14.98 -21.64 -2.03
CA SER A 14 16.45 -21.77 -2.12
C SER A 14 17.19 -20.51 -2.60
N ALA A 15 16.52 -19.35 -2.66
CA ALA A 15 17.06 -18.11 -3.23
C ALA A 15 17.20 -16.93 -2.25
N PHE A 16 17.05 -17.14 -0.93
CA PHE A 16 17.04 -16.07 0.08
C PHE A 16 18.14 -16.15 1.17
N THR A 17 19.13 -17.03 1.01
CA THR A 17 20.30 -17.06 1.91
C THR A 17 21.60 -17.01 1.12
N LEU A 18 22.22 -15.82 1.10
CA LEU A 18 23.66 -15.49 0.90
C LEU A 18 23.86 -14.14 0.18
N ARG A 19 23.41 -13.04 0.81
CA ARG A 19 23.97 -11.70 0.58
C ARG A 19 23.65 -10.77 1.75
N ALA A 20 24.65 -10.05 2.25
CA ALA A 20 24.69 -9.18 3.44
C ALA A 20 25.37 -9.81 4.67
N TYR A 21 26.70 -9.78 4.65
CA TYR A 21 27.54 -9.72 5.85
C TYR A 21 28.60 -8.66 5.55
N ASP A 22 28.24 -7.40 5.80
CA ASP A 22 29.12 -6.25 5.67
C ASP A 22 28.70 -5.17 6.67
N GLU A 23 29.69 -4.39 7.13
CA GLU A 23 29.58 -3.22 8.02
C GLU A 23 28.69 -3.35 9.29
N VAL A 24 29.29 -3.83 10.39
CA VAL A 24 28.90 -3.40 11.74
C VAL A 24 29.98 -2.46 12.27
N GLN A 25 29.59 -1.19 12.40
CA GLN A 25 30.39 -0.16 13.04
C GLN A 25 30.48 -0.42 14.55
N LEU A 26 31.70 -0.57 15.08
CA LEU A 26 31.98 -0.44 16.52
C LEU A 26 33.11 0.60 16.66
N ASP A 27 32.70 1.81 16.98
CA ASP A 27 33.56 2.93 17.34
C ASP A 27 33.48 3.16 18.86
N GLN A 28 34.56 3.68 19.44
CA GLN A 28 34.78 3.94 20.88
C GLN A 28 34.94 2.63 21.72
N VAL A 29 35.98 2.46 22.54
CA VAL A 29 36.52 3.40 23.53
C VAL A 29 38.04 3.24 23.70
N ALA A 30 38.67 4.37 23.99
CA ALA A 30 40.06 4.60 24.38
C ALA A 30 40.85 3.46 25.05
N ASP A 31 42.14 3.38 24.69
CA ASP A 31 43.17 3.60 25.70
C ASP A 31 44.26 4.53 25.13
N ASP A 32 44.69 5.51 25.92
CA ASP A 32 45.49 6.66 25.50
C ASP A 32 46.70 6.80 26.42
N THR A 33 47.82 6.17 26.04
CA THR A 33 49.10 6.30 26.76
C THR A 33 50.23 6.66 25.79
N MET A 34 50.40 7.98 25.66
CA MET A 34 51.53 8.71 25.10
C MET A 34 52.87 7.93 25.06
N SER A 35 53.39 7.75 23.85
CA SER A 35 54.83 7.62 23.62
C SER A 35 55.34 8.92 22.99
N THR A 36 56.08 9.72 23.75
CA THR A 36 56.91 10.81 23.20
C THR A 36 58.22 10.95 23.97
N HIS A 37 59.29 10.56 23.28
CA HIS A 37 60.65 11.09 23.31
C HIS A 37 60.95 12.27 24.26
N ALA A 38 61.99 12.09 25.07
CA ALA A 38 62.99 13.11 25.34
C ALA A 38 64.34 12.42 25.58
N GLU A 39 65.18 12.38 24.54
CA GLU A 39 66.60 12.09 24.69
C GLU A 39 67.35 13.33 25.22
N ASP A 40 68.59 13.06 25.63
CA ASP A 40 69.70 14.02 25.73
C ASP A 40 69.72 14.99 26.94
N LEU A 41 70.82 14.88 27.70
CA LEU A 41 71.60 15.98 28.28
C LEU A 41 72.76 15.41 29.14
N GLY A 42 73.88 15.15 28.47
CA GLY A 42 75.22 15.31 29.04
C GLY A 42 76.00 16.27 28.11
N PRO A 43 76.96 17.06 28.61
CA PRO A 43 78.19 16.47 29.17
C PRO A 43 78.88 17.21 30.33
N LEU A 44 79.74 16.44 31.00
CA LEU A 44 81.03 16.75 31.62
C LEU A 44 81.49 18.23 31.72
N ASP A 45 81.82 18.66 32.95
CA ASP A 45 83.18 19.12 33.29
C ASP A 45 83.45 19.00 34.82
N GLU A 46 84.66 18.58 35.16
CA GLU A 46 85.26 18.50 36.53
C GLU A 46 86.08 19.79 36.82
N PRO A 47 86.75 20.00 37.99
CA PRO A 47 86.99 19.11 39.15
C PRO A 47 86.71 19.75 40.54
N GLU A 48 86.92 19.01 41.64
CA GLU A 48 87.95 19.34 42.67
C GLU A 48 87.90 18.43 43.95
N ALA A 49 89.01 17.72 44.18
CA ALA A 49 89.60 17.22 45.45
C ALA A 49 88.88 16.22 46.42
N PRO A 50 89.51 15.06 46.74
CA PRO A 50 89.30 14.23 47.95
C PRO A 50 90.33 14.59 49.07
N PRO A 51 90.48 13.87 50.22
CA PRO A 51 89.68 12.83 50.89
C PRO A 51 89.21 13.36 52.30
N PRO A 52 89.54 12.89 53.54
CA PRO A 52 89.86 11.56 54.09
C PRO A 52 89.17 11.16 55.44
N GLY A 53 88.63 9.93 55.49
CA GLY A 53 88.93 8.93 56.53
C GLY A 53 88.59 9.11 58.03
N ARG A 54 87.68 8.22 58.52
CA ARG A 54 87.56 7.65 59.89
C ARG A 54 86.89 8.54 60.98
N PRO A 55 86.41 7.98 62.13
CA PRO A 55 86.34 6.56 62.53
C PRO A 55 84.92 6.02 62.85
N ARG A 56 84.81 4.69 62.81
CA ARG A 56 83.64 3.86 63.15
C ARG A 56 83.26 3.98 64.65
N ARG A 57 82.33 4.88 64.99
CA ARG A 57 81.71 4.96 66.34
C ARG A 57 80.43 4.09 66.41
N ARG A 58 80.35 3.23 67.42
CA ARG A 58 79.13 2.45 67.73
C ARG A 58 78.10 3.37 68.39
N ILE A 59 77.05 3.73 67.67
CA ILE A 59 75.94 4.53 68.21
C ILE A 59 75.08 3.62 69.13
N PRO A 60 74.75 4.01 70.37
CA PRO A 60 73.87 3.20 71.22
C PRO A 60 72.47 3.13 70.60
N ARG A 61 71.94 1.90 70.45
CA ARG A 61 70.69 1.61 69.71
C ARG A 61 69.47 2.44 70.16
N ALA A 62 69.46 2.91 71.41
CA ALA A 62 68.41 3.78 71.96
C ALA A 62 68.20 5.09 71.16
N ALA A 63 69.27 5.71 70.63
CA ALA A 63 69.15 6.96 69.88
C ALA A 63 68.43 6.79 68.53
N LEU A 64 68.62 5.64 67.86
CA LEU A 64 67.90 5.30 66.62
C LEU A 64 66.41 5.07 66.86
N VAL A 65 66.05 4.43 67.98
CA VAL A 65 64.64 4.21 68.35
C VAL A 65 63.93 5.53 68.66
N ALA A 66 64.57 6.46 69.37
CA ALA A 66 64.02 7.78 69.64
C ALA A 66 63.80 8.60 68.35
N ALA A 67 64.77 8.59 67.42
CA ALA A 67 64.64 9.27 66.13
C ALA A 67 63.51 8.65 65.26
N ALA A 68 63.38 7.33 65.24
CA ALA A 68 62.32 6.64 64.51
C ALA A 68 60.92 6.94 65.07
N LEU A 69 60.77 7.03 66.40
CA LEU A 69 59.51 7.42 67.05
C LEU A 69 59.13 8.87 66.73
N LEU A 70 60.08 9.81 66.77
CA LEU A 70 59.84 11.21 66.40
C LEU A 70 59.48 11.36 64.91
N ALA A 71 60.18 10.66 64.02
CA ALA A 71 59.86 10.65 62.59
C ALA A 71 58.48 10.03 62.31
N GLY A 72 58.12 8.94 63.01
CA GLY A 72 56.81 8.32 62.90
C GLY A 72 55.67 9.22 63.40
N ALA A 73 55.88 9.89 64.54
CA ALA A 73 54.91 10.85 65.07
C ALA A 73 54.73 12.06 64.14
N ALA A 74 55.81 12.62 63.60
CA ALA A 74 55.75 13.71 62.62
C ALA A 74 55.05 13.28 61.32
N ALA A 75 55.37 12.10 60.77
CA ALA A 75 54.72 11.57 59.57
C ALA A 75 53.22 11.28 59.77
N TYR A 76 52.79 10.97 61.00
CA TYR A 76 51.38 10.84 61.34
C TYR A 76 50.69 12.21 61.46
N TYR A 77 51.33 13.19 62.13
CA TYR A 77 50.75 14.52 62.32
C TYR A 77 50.68 15.38 61.04
N LEU A 78 51.63 15.19 60.12
CA LEU A 78 51.67 15.91 58.84
C LEU A 78 50.92 15.18 57.70
N ARG A 79 50.20 14.08 57.98
CA ARG A 79 49.40 13.39 56.96
C ARG A 79 48.17 14.24 56.61
N PRO A 80 48.04 14.77 55.38
CA PRO A 80 46.91 15.61 55.03
C PRO A 80 45.63 14.76 55.02
N ALA A 81 44.62 15.17 55.78
CA ALA A 81 43.30 14.56 55.73
C ALA A 81 42.77 14.61 54.29
N GLY A 82 42.26 13.48 53.79
CA GLY A 82 41.95 13.30 52.38
C GLY A 82 40.95 14.35 51.87
N ARG A 83 41.35 15.09 50.83
CA ARG A 83 40.44 15.99 50.11
C ARG A 83 39.49 15.14 49.27
N THR A 84 38.26 14.95 49.76
CA THR A 84 37.17 14.44 48.93
C THR A 84 36.96 15.41 47.77
N ALA A 85 37.21 14.96 46.54
CA ALA A 85 36.99 15.78 45.36
C ALA A 85 35.50 16.13 45.24
N PRO A 86 35.12 17.40 45.03
CA PRO A 86 33.72 17.75 44.82
C PRO A 86 33.21 17.12 43.52
N VAL A 87 32.10 16.39 43.61
CA VAL A 87 31.47 15.75 42.45
C VAL A 87 30.96 16.83 41.50
N GLY A 88 31.49 16.86 40.28
CA GLY A 88 31.06 17.79 39.24
C GLY A 88 29.74 17.36 38.62
N TYR A 89 28.76 18.26 38.59
CA TYR A 89 27.48 18.05 37.91
C TYR A 89 27.42 18.90 36.65
N VAL A 90 27.02 18.28 35.54
CA VAL A 90 26.68 19.02 34.30
C VAL A 90 25.22 19.44 34.40
N THR A 91 24.98 20.75 34.38
CA THR A 91 23.63 21.34 34.39
C THR A 91 23.39 22.14 33.11
N VAL A 92 22.14 22.16 32.65
CA VAL A 92 21.70 22.96 31.50
C VAL A 92 20.61 23.96 31.93
N ALA A 93 20.57 25.13 31.29
CA ALA A 93 19.52 26.10 31.54
C ALA A 93 18.16 25.55 31.08
N VAL A 94 17.12 25.70 31.92
CA VAL A 94 15.77 25.21 31.61
C VAL A 94 15.06 26.22 30.72
N ASP A 95 14.93 25.89 29.44
CA ASP A 95 14.10 26.63 28.49
C ASP A 95 12.64 26.11 28.51
N ARG A 96 11.69 26.95 28.08
CA ARG A 96 10.25 26.65 28.07
C ARG A 96 9.69 26.73 26.65
N GLY A 97 9.68 25.59 25.96
CA GLY A 97 8.97 25.38 24.70
C GLY A 97 7.88 24.31 24.79
N PRO A 98 6.99 24.21 23.79
CA PRO A 98 6.08 23.07 23.68
C PRO A 98 6.86 21.77 23.44
N ILE A 99 6.57 20.73 24.22
CA ILE A 99 7.12 19.39 23.99
C ILE A 99 6.09 18.60 23.19
N GLU A 100 6.36 18.42 21.90
CA GLU A 100 5.50 17.65 21.00
C GLU A 100 5.96 16.18 20.95
N ARG A 101 5.00 15.25 21.12
CA ARG A 101 5.25 13.82 21.04
C ARG A 101 4.68 13.25 19.74
N VAL A 102 5.53 13.12 18.73
CA VAL A 102 5.17 12.50 17.45
C VAL A 102 4.91 11.00 17.67
N VAL A 103 3.78 10.51 17.18
CA VAL A 103 3.43 9.07 17.17
C VAL A 103 3.36 8.62 15.72
N ASN A 104 4.29 7.77 15.33
CA ASN A 104 4.34 7.21 13.98
C ASN A 104 3.37 6.03 13.88
N ALA A 105 2.34 6.16 13.02
CA ALA A 105 1.37 5.12 12.75
C ALA A 105 1.28 4.86 11.24
N THR A 106 1.52 3.62 10.82
CA THR A 106 1.38 3.20 9.42
C THR A 106 -0.05 2.74 9.16
N GLY A 107 -0.72 3.33 8.18
CA GLY A 107 -2.07 2.96 7.76
C GLY A 107 -2.17 2.78 6.24
N ALA A 108 -3.08 1.91 5.79
CA ALA A 108 -3.36 1.75 4.37
C ALA A 108 -4.36 2.84 3.89
N VAL A 109 -4.00 3.56 2.83
CA VAL A 109 -4.88 4.54 2.18
C VAL A 109 -5.79 3.82 1.19
N ASN A 110 -7.10 4.01 1.34
CA ASN A 110 -8.12 3.44 0.45
C ASN A 110 -8.82 4.56 -0.35
N PRO A 111 -9.32 4.29 -1.56
CA PRO A 111 -10.10 5.26 -2.32
C PRO A 111 -11.42 5.58 -1.62
N VAL A 112 -11.84 6.85 -1.66
CA VAL A 112 -13.12 7.31 -1.07
C VAL A 112 -14.33 6.59 -1.68
N THR A 113 -14.23 6.23 -2.98
CA THR A 113 -15.27 5.49 -3.70
C THR A 113 -14.61 4.49 -4.63
N ALA A 114 -14.90 3.21 -4.46
CA ALA A 114 -14.56 2.14 -5.40
C ALA A 114 -15.86 1.54 -5.95
N VAL A 115 -15.98 1.44 -7.28
CA VAL A 115 -17.14 0.84 -7.95
C VAL A 115 -16.67 -0.26 -8.89
N LEU A 116 -17.16 -1.48 -8.68
CA LEU A 116 -16.95 -2.58 -9.60
C LEU A 116 -17.92 -2.42 -10.79
N VAL A 117 -17.38 -2.12 -11.97
CA VAL A 117 -18.17 -2.00 -13.19
C VAL A 117 -18.25 -3.36 -13.88
N GLY A 118 -19.45 -3.94 -13.90
CA GLY A 118 -19.75 -5.20 -14.58
C GLY A 118 -20.77 -5.04 -15.70
N THR A 119 -21.19 -6.15 -16.32
CA THR A 119 -22.10 -6.16 -17.47
C THR A 119 -23.32 -7.04 -17.18
N TYR A 120 -24.51 -6.50 -17.41
CA TYR A 120 -25.78 -7.23 -17.20
C TYR A 120 -26.10 -8.25 -18.32
N VAL A 121 -25.48 -8.09 -19.48
CA VAL A 121 -25.65 -8.99 -20.64
C VAL A 121 -24.41 -9.85 -20.84
N SER A 122 -24.64 -11.13 -21.10
CA SER A 122 -23.58 -12.09 -21.44
C SER A 122 -23.26 -12.03 -22.94
N GLY A 123 -21.99 -11.94 -23.29
CA GLY A 123 -21.50 -12.03 -24.66
C GLY A 123 -19.99 -11.82 -24.75
N PRO A 124 -19.35 -12.17 -25.87
CA PRO A 124 -17.94 -11.90 -26.07
C PRO A 124 -17.69 -10.39 -26.16
N ILE A 125 -16.57 -9.94 -25.58
CA ILE A 125 -16.13 -8.54 -25.68
C ILE A 125 -15.52 -8.33 -27.06
N GLN A 126 -16.07 -7.41 -27.84
CA GLN A 126 -15.59 -7.04 -29.17
C GLN A 126 -14.48 -5.98 -29.12
N ALA A 127 -14.55 -5.05 -28.15
CA ALA A 127 -13.54 -4.01 -27.95
C ALA A 127 -13.50 -3.56 -26.49
N ILE A 128 -12.33 -3.10 -26.03
CA ILE A 128 -12.12 -2.41 -24.77
C ILE A 128 -11.48 -1.06 -25.11
N ASP A 129 -12.18 0.02 -24.79
CA ASP A 129 -11.86 1.40 -25.20
C ASP A 129 -11.12 2.17 -24.10
N ALA A 130 -10.97 1.59 -22.89
CA ALA A 130 -10.29 2.19 -21.75
C ALA A 130 -9.05 1.39 -21.33
N THR A 131 -7.95 2.09 -21.06
CA THR A 131 -6.70 1.54 -20.54
C THR A 131 -6.59 1.65 -19.01
N PHE A 132 -5.75 0.80 -18.42
CA PHE A 132 -5.44 0.85 -16.99
C PHE A 132 -4.86 2.23 -16.60
N ASN A 133 -5.25 2.74 -15.43
CA ASN A 133 -4.95 4.08 -14.92
C ASN A 133 -5.41 5.28 -15.79
N ALA A 134 -6.18 5.08 -16.86
CA ALA A 134 -6.74 6.18 -17.63
C ALA A 134 -7.96 6.81 -16.91
N PRO A 135 -8.06 8.15 -16.82
CA PRO A 135 -9.25 8.80 -16.26
C PRO A 135 -10.43 8.67 -17.22
N VAL A 136 -11.57 8.18 -16.71
CA VAL A 136 -12.82 8.02 -17.47
C VAL A 136 -13.88 9.03 -17.06
N LYS A 137 -14.68 9.50 -18.03
CA LYS A 137 -15.80 10.43 -17.82
C LYS A 137 -17.12 9.68 -17.64
N LYS A 138 -18.08 10.29 -16.93
CA LYS A 138 -19.45 9.74 -16.82
C LYS A 138 -20.05 9.58 -18.21
N GLY A 139 -20.56 8.38 -18.52
CA GLY A 139 -21.15 8.04 -19.82
C GLY A 139 -20.13 7.67 -20.92
N GLN A 140 -18.82 7.67 -20.63
CA GLN A 140 -17.82 7.17 -21.57
C GLN A 140 -17.98 5.66 -21.79
N ARG A 141 -17.84 5.23 -23.05
CA ARG A 141 -17.77 3.81 -23.39
C ARG A 141 -16.43 3.25 -22.91
N ILE A 142 -16.50 2.16 -22.14
CA ILE A 142 -15.32 1.46 -21.59
C ILE A 142 -15.07 0.16 -22.35
N ALA A 143 -16.14 -0.53 -22.78
CA ALA A 143 -16.07 -1.73 -23.60
C ALA A 143 -17.32 -1.84 -24.49
N LYS A 144 -17.20 -2.65 -25.55
CA LYS A 144 -18.28 -3.03 -26.46
C LYS A 144 -18.43 -4.55 -26.46
N ILE A 145 -19.59 -5.06 -26.08
CA ILE A 145 -19.97 -6.47 -26.23
C ILE A 145 -20.52 -6.68 -27.65
N ASP A 146 -20.35 -7.88 -28.20
CA ASP A 146 -20.94 -8.27 -29.48
C ASP A 146 -22.47 -8.09 -29.50
N PRO A 147 -23.02 -7.22 -30.36
CA PRO A 147 -24.46 -6.99 -30.45
C PRO A 147 -25.20 -8.02 -31.30
N ALA A 148 -24.52 -8.93 -32.02
CA ALA A 148 -25.13 -9.79 -33.03
C ALA A 148 -26.37 -10.58 -32.54
N PRO A 149 -26.38 -11.21 -31.34
CA PRO A 149 -27.56 -11.93 -30.84
C PRO A 149 -28.77 -11.01 -30.59
N PHE A 150 -28.51 -9.78 -30.14
CA PHE A 150 -29.54 -8.77 -29.89
C PHE A 150 -30.05 -8.16 -31.19
N ALA A 151 -29.17 -7.93 -32.18
CA ALA A 151 -29.54 -7.45 -33.51
C ALA A 151 -30.36 -8.48 -34.32
N VAL A 152 -30.23 -9.77 -34.04
CA VAL A 152 -31.16 -10.80 -34.56
C VAL A 152 -32.54 -10.63 -33.93
N LYS A 153 -32.64 -10.54 -32.59
CA LYS A 153 -33.93 -10.36 -31.88
C LYS A 153 -34.67 -9.08 -32.27
N VAL A 154 -33.96 -7.97 -32.50
CA VAL A 154 -34.56 -6.73 -33.00
C VAL A 154 -35.15 -6.93 -34.40
N ARG A 155 -34.39 -7.52 -35.33
CA ARG A 155 -34.89 -7.81 -36.69
C ARG A 155 -36.07 -8.78 -36.70
N GLU A 156 -36.10 -9.76 -35.80
CA GLU A 156 -37.23 -10.67 -35.61
C GLU A 156 -38.48 -9.91 -35.13
N ALA A 157 -38.34 -9.01 -34.16
CA ALA A 157 -39.43 -8.15 -33.68
C ALA A 157 -39.93 -7.18 -34.76
N GLU A 158 -39.03 -6.60 -35.57
CA GLU A 158 -39.35 -5.75 -36.72
C GLU A 158 -40.12 -6.52 -37.80
N ALA A 159 -39.68 -7.73 -38.15
CA ALA A 159 -40.38 -8.60 -39.10
C ALA A 159 -41.78 -9.00 -38.60
N ASN A 160 -41.90 -9.32 -37.30
CA ASN A 160 -43.19 -9.60 -36.66
C ASN A 160 -44.12 -8.38 -36.67
N LEU A 161 -43.60 -7.18 -36.46
CA LEU A 161 -44.35 -5.93 -36.58
C LEU A 161 -44.82 -5.68 -38.01
N GLN A 162 -43.96 -5.87 -39.02
CA GLN A 162 -44.34 -5.75 -40.43
C GLN A 162 -45.42 -6.77 -40.83
N ASN A 163 -45.29 -8.02 -40.38
CA ASN A 163 -46.32 -9.05 -40.59
C ASN A 163 -47.65 -8.69 -39.93
N ALA A 164 -47.63 -8.12 -38.72
CA ALA A 164 -48.84 -7.64 -38.05
C ALA A 164 -49.48 -6.44 -38.78
N GLN A 165 -48.67 -5.49 -39.26
CA GLN A 165 -49.14 -4.35 -40.05
C GLN A 165 -49.76 -4.80 -41.38
N ALA A 166 -49.14 -5.76 -42.08
CA ALA A 166 -49.68 -6.35 -43.31
C ALA A 166 -51.02 -7.06 -43.07
N LYS A 167 -51.16 -7.82 -41.96
CA LYS A 167 -52.43 -8.42 -41.55
C LYS A 167 -53.50 -7.36 -41.27
N VAL A 168 -53.17 -6.28 -40.55
CA VAL A 168 -54.10 -5.17 -40.30
C VAL A 168 -54.51 -4.48 -41.61
N ALA A 169 -53.60 -4.30 -42.58
CA ALA A 169 -53.93 -3.75 -43.89
C ALA A 169 -54.87 -4.68 -44.68
N GLY A 170 -54.62 -5.99 -44.67
CA GLY A 170 -55.49 -7.00 -45.28
C GLY A 170 -56.89 -7.03 -44.66
N ASN A 171 -56.99 -7.10 -43.33
CA ASN A 171 -58.26 -7.09 -42.61
C ASN A 171 -59.05 -5.81 -42.86
N ARG A 172 -58.39 -4.64 -42.95
CA ARG A 172 -59.05 -3.38 -43.33
C ARG A 172 -59.61 -3.39 -44.75
N ALA A 173 -58.93 -4.05 -45.69
CA ALA A 173 -59.42 -4.20 -47.05
C ALA A 173 -60.63 -5.16 -47.12
N ASP A 174 -60.58 -6.27 -46.39
CA ASP A 174 -61.69 -7.24 -46.28
C ASP A 174 -62.93 -6.61 -45.61
N LEU A 175 -62.76 -5.92 -44.47
CA LEU A 175 -63.82 -5.16 -43.81
C LEU A 175 -64.48 -4.13 -44.75
N LYS A 176 -63.67 -3.42 -45.55
CA LYS A 176 -64.17 -2.47 -46.56
C LYS A 176 -64.97 -3.19 -47.66
N LEU A 177 -64.50 -4.34 -48.16
CA LEU A 177 -65.20 -5.13 -49.16
C LEU A 177 -66.55 -5.63 -48.61
N LYS A 178 -66.56 -6.24 -47.43
CA LYS A 178 -67.77 -6.75 -46.78
C LYS A 178 -68.80 -5.65 -46.51
N LYS A 179 -68.35 -4.46 -46.08
CA LYS A 179 -69.21 -3.28 -45.93
C LYS A 179 -69.89 -2.89 -47.25
N LEU A 180 -69.13 -2.82 -48.35
CA LEU A 180 -69.67 -2.49 -49.68
C LEU A 180 -70.65 -3.55 -50.19
N LEU A 181 -70.40 -4.84 -49.91
CA LEU A 181 -71.31 -5.93 -50.26
C LEU A 181 -72.63 -5.83 -49.48
N LEU A 182 -72.58 -5.53 -48.19
CA LEU A 182 -73.75 -5.29 -47.34
C LEU A 182 -74.59 -4.10 -47.84
N GLU A 183 -73.95 -2.96 -48.09
CA GLU A 183 -74.61 -1.76 -48.60
C GLU A 183 -75.28 -2.02 -49.96
N ARG A 184 -74.58 -2.71 -50.87
CA ARG A 184 -75.13 -3.12 -52.17
C ARG A 184 -76.33 -4.05 -52.03
N ASN A 185 -76.22 -5.11 -51.22
CA ASN A 185 -77.29 -6.08 -51.04
C ASN A 185 -78.53 -5.41 -50.42
N ARG A 186 -78.35 -4.50 -49.45
CA ARG A 186 -79.44 -3.71 -48.86
C ARG A 186 -80.21 -2.86 -49.88
N VAL A 187 -79.51 -2.26 -50.85
CA VAL A 187 -80.14 -1.51 -51.95
C VAL A 187 -80.88 -2.42 -52.95
N LEU A 188 -80.33 -3.61 -53.23
CA LEU A 188 -80.96 -4.58 -54.13
C LEU A 188 -82.21 -5.22 -53.52
N LEU A 189 -82.20 -5.52 -52.22
CA LEU A 189 -83.37 -6.04 -51.50
C LEU A 189 -84.51 -5.00 -51.47
N GLY A 190 -84.18 -3.72 -51.26
CA GLY A 190 -85.15 -2.62 -51.37
C GLY A 190 -85.76 -2.44 -52.77
N ARG A 191 -85.25 -3.14 -53.78
CA ARG A 191 -85.79 -3.23 -55.15
C ARG A 191 -86.37 -4.62 -55.48
N ASN A 192 -86.47 -5.52 -54.50
CA ASN A 192 -86.86 -6.93 -54.66
C ASN A 192 -86.03 -7.72 -55.68
N LEU A 193 -84.72 -7.43 -55.79
CA LEU A 193 -83.81 -8.06 -56.76
C LEU A 193 -82.95 -9.21 -56.20
N ILE A 194 -83.00 -9.47 -54.89
CA ILE A 194 -82.28 -10.56 -54.19
C ILE A 194 -83.17 -11.16 -53.09
N ALA A 195 -82.79 -12.32 -52.54
CA ALA A 195 -83.50 -12.94 -51.42
C ALA A 195 -83.04 -12.35 -50.06
N GLN A 196 -83.90 -12.46 -49.04
CA GLN A 196 -83.58 -12.03 -47.67
C GLN A 196 -82.30 -12.69 -47.13
N ASN A 197 -82.16 -14.01 -47.38
CA ASN A 197 -80.98 -14.80 -47.00
C ASN A 197 -79.64 -14.25 -47.53
N ASP A 198 -79.65 -13.58 -48.68
CA ASP A 198 -78.45 -12.97 -49.28
C ASP A 198 -78.02 -11.69 -48.55
N LEU A 199 -78.97 -10.98 -47.92
CA LEU A 199 -78.67 -9.86 -47.03
C LEU A 199 -78.16 -10.37 -45.69
N ASP A 200 -78.84 -11.35 -45.09
CA ASP A 200 -78.49 -11.91 -43.78
C ASP A 200 -77.08 -12.56 -43.82
N THR A 201 -76.72 -13.21 -44.94
CA THR A 201 -75.37 -13.73 -45.21
C THR A 201 -74.32 -12.61 -45.32
N ALA A 202 -74.67 -11.47 -45.93
CA ALA A 202 -73.77 -10.32 -46.01
C ALA A 202 -73.60 -9.60 -44.66
N GLU A 203 -74.66 -9.55 -43.84
CA GLU A 203 -74.64 -8.97 -42.50
C GLU A 203 -73.81 -9.80 -41.52
N THR A 204 -74.03 -11.11 -41.47
CA THR A 204 -73.19 -12.03 -40.68
C THR A 204 -71.73 -11.99 -41.14
N SER A 205 -71.46 -11.96 -42.45
CA SER A 205 -70.09 -11.83 -42.99
C SER A 205 -69.40 -10.52 -42.59
N TYR A 206 -70.14 -9.40 -42.50
CA TYR A 206 -69.62 -8.11 -42.06
C TYR A 206 -69.37 -8.07 -40.54
N GLN A 207 -70.24 -8.68 -39.73
CA GLN A 207 -70.04 -8.79 -38.28
C GLN A 207 -68.87 -9.70 -37.87
N GLN A 208 -68.42 -10.59 -38.76
CA GLN A 208 -67.28 -11.49 -38.56
C GLN A 208 -65.91 -10.88 -38.96
N ALA A 209 -65.84 -9.60 -39.34
CA ALA A 209 -64.64 -8.93 -39.89
C ALA A 209 -63.98 -7.94 -38.93
#